data_AF-G0PLQ3-F1
#
_entry.id   AF-G0PLQ3-F1
#
_cell.length_a   1.000
_cell.length_b   1.000
_cell.length_c   1.000
_cell.angle_alpha   90.00
_cell.angle_beta   90.00
_cell.angle_gamma   90.00
#
_symmetry.space_group_name_H-M   'P 1'
#
loop_
_entity.id
_entity.type
_entity.pdbx_description
1 polymer ?
#
loop_
_entity_poly.entity_id
_entity_poly.type
_entity_poly.pdbx_seq_one_letter_code
_entity_poly.pdbx_strand_id
1 'polypeptide(L)'
;FDGVRNSCCMGVDLNRNFDFRFSEIGASRYPCSEIYHGPSAFSEPESKAYSQFLTSLQGRLEAYITLHSYSQLWIYSYSHRKFTYAPDIEETRRVAAKAYRHGTGPEIIYAFSGGSTDWAKETLKIKYSYTIELRPGYEEWNGFVLDKNQLIPTAKETWAGVTVVLDEVTNQWKSSRNRETELNRLRQEKCADRLPGCAYWLQSSPNICRVSQSTMVRDCAKTCNLCHMIAV
;
A
#
# COMPACT_ATOMS: atom_id res chain seq x y z
N PHE A 1 28.06 -5.69 15.28
CA PHE A 1 28.86 -4.45 15.28
C PHE A 1 30.31 -4.80 15.51
N ASP A 2 30.93 -5.26 14.44
CA ASP A 2 32.26 -5.83 14.35
C ASP A 2 33.04 -4.99 13.34
N GLY A 3 33.20 -3.70 13.65
CA GLY A 3 33.90 -2.71 12.83
C GLY A 3 35.23 -3.21 12.24
N VAL A 4 35.18 -3.77 11.03
CA VAL A 4 36.34 -4.20 10.25
C VAL A 4 36.26 -3.62 8.84
N ARG A 5 36.81 -2.41 8.73
CA ARG A 5 37.90 -2.02 7.81
C ARG A 5 37.73 -2.34 6.32
N ASN A 6 37.04 -1.46 5.62
CA ASN A 6 37.51 -0.95 4.31
C ASN A 6 36.85 0.36 3.85
N SER A 7 36.01 1.01 4.66
CA SER A 7 35.57 2.38 4.43
C SER A 7 35.90 3.27 5.62
N CYS A 8 36.43 4.47 5.36
CA CYS A 8 36.61 5.51 6.38
C CYS A 8 35.28 6.11 6.89
N CYS A 9 34.15 5.69 6.30
CA CYS A 9 32.82 6.26 6.52
C CYS A 9 31.84 5.18 6.98
N MET A 10 30.83 5.63 7.71
CA MET A 10 29.81 4.81 8.35
C MET A 10 28.42 5.27 7.92
N GLY A 11 27.46 4.36 8.01
CA GLY A 11 26.05 4.64 7.74
C GLY A 11 25.62 4.25 6.33
N VAL A 12 24.32 4.00 6.19
CA VAL A 12 23.63 3.65 4.95
C VAL A 12 22.37 4.50 4.88
N ASP A 13 22.05 5.00 3.70
CA ASP A 13 20.77 5.65 3.44
C ASP A 13 19.66 4.59 3.45
N LEU A 14 18.88 4.56 4.54
CA LEU A 14 17.77 3.62 4.69
C LEU A 14 16.73 3.75 3.58
N ASN A 15 16.56 4.94 2.99
CA ASN A 15 15.65 5.16 1.86
C ASN A 15 16.31 4.92 0.49
N ARG A 16 17.44 4.21 0.47
CA ARG A 16 18.02 3.51 -0.69
C ARG A 16 18.23 2.02 -0.44
N ASN A 17 17.87 1.53 0.75
CA ASN A 17 18.21 0.18 1.21
C ASN A 17 17.05 -0.84 1.07
N PHE A 18 15.89 -0.47 0.54
CA PHE A 18 14.79 -1.42 0.31
C PHE A 18 14.97 -2.18 -1.02
N ASP A 19 14.42 -3.39 -1.10
CA ASP A 19 14.49 -4.25 -2.30
C ASP A 19 13.49 -3.83 -3.40
N PHE A 20 13.56 -2.57 -3.82
CA PHE A 20 12.84 -2.09 -4.99
C PHE A 20 13.83 -1.49 -5.97
N ARG A 21 14.13 -2.23 -7.04
CA ARG A 21 15.12 -1.82 -8.06
C ARG A 21 16.46 -1.43 -7.42
N PHE A 22 16.87 -2.18 -6.39
CA PHE A 22 17.98 -1.82 -5.51
C PHE A 22 19.23 -1.41 -6.30
N SER A 23 19.76 -0.23 -6.00
CA SER A 23 20.98 0.32 -6.62
C SER A 23 20.88 0.60 -8.14
N GLU A 24 19.68 0.65 -8.75
CA GLU A 24 19.56 0.97 -10.19
C GLU A 24 19.81 2.46 -10.50
N ILE A 25 19.29 3.38 -9.69
CA ILE A 25 19.36 4.84 -9.93
C ILE A 25 19.23 5.66 -8.65
N GLY A 26 19.84 6.85 -8.64
CA GLY A 26 19.72 7.81 -7.54
C GLY A 26 20.31 7.32 -6.22
N ALA A 27 21.22 6.35 -6.27
CA ALA A 27 21.89 5.74 -5.13
C ALA A 27 23.40 5.61 -5.43
N SER A 28 24.22 5.41 -4.40
CA SER A 28 25.67 5.29 -4.53
C SER A 28 26.20 3.99 -3.94
N ARG A 29 27.19 3.40 -4.60
CA ARG A 29 27.98 2.26 -4.08
C ARG A 29 29.15 2.69 -3.20
N TYR A 30 29.42 3.99 -3.11
CA TYR A 30 30.56 4.52 -2.36
C TYR A 30 30.16 4.75 -0.89
N PRO A 31 30.79 4.07 0.09
CA PRO A 31 30.35 4.12 1.50
C PRO A 31 30.41 5.49 2.19
N CYS A 32 31.09 6.49 1.62
CA CYS A 32 31.11 7.85 2.15
C CYS A 32 30.07 8.78 1.51
N SER A 33 29.18 8.23 0.68
CA SER A 33 28.12 9.01 0.04
C SER A 33 26.90 9.06 0.96
N GLU A 34 26.27 10.24 1.07
CA GLU A 34 25.00 10.42 1.80
C GLU A 34 23.85 9.56 1.26
N ILE A 35 23.96 9.08 0.01
CA ILE A 35 23.00 8.18 -0.64
C ILE A 35 23.56 6.77 -0.82
N TYR A 36 24.50 6.36 0.05
CA TYR A 36 25.07 5.02 0.02
C TYR A 36 23.98 3.97 0.32
N HIS A 37 23.74 3.05 -0.61
CA HIS A 37 22.63 2.09 -0.51
C HIS A 37 22.93 0.86 0.36
N GLY A 38 24.14 0.74 0.91
CA GLY A 38 24.56 -0.46 1.64
C GLY A 38 25.03 -1.60 0.73
N PRO A 39 25.60 -2.68 1.29
CA PRO A 39 26.15 -3.79 0.51
C PRO A 39 25.09 -4.64 -0.21
N SER A 40 23.85 -4.64 0.27
CA SER A 40 22.71 -5.35 -0.32
C SER A 40 21.40 -4.73 0.14
N ALA A 41 20.29 -5.01 -0.55
CA ALA A 41 18.97 -4.65 -0.05
C ALA A 41 18.74 -5.27 1.34
N PHE A 42 18.13 -4.51 2.24
CA PHE A 42 17.87 -4.88 3.64
C PHE A 42 19.14 -5.29 4.41
N SER A 43 20.30 -4.74 4.06
CA SER A 43 21.54 -4.93 4.81
C SER A 43 21.43 -4.35 6.23
N GLU A 44 20.70 -3.25 6.37
CA GLU A 44 20.58 -2.57 7.65
C GLU A 44 19.53 -3.26 8.53
N PRO A 45 19.80 -3.46 9.83
CA PRO A 45 18.85 -4.09 10.74
C PRO A 45 17.52 -3.32 10.81
N GLU A 46 17.53 -1.98 10.66
CA GLU A 46 16.37 -1.11 10.69
C GLU A 46 15.45 -1.35 9.49
N SER A 47 15.98 -1.28 8.26
CA SER A 47 15.21 -1.51 7.02
C SER A 47 14.70 -2.95 6.97
N LYS A 48 15.51 -3.91 7.39
CA LYS A 48 15.14 -5.33 7.48
C LYS A 48 14.00 -5.54 8.47
N ALA A 49 14.11 -5.06 9.70
CA ALA A 49 13.06 -5.21 10.70
C ALA A 49 11.75 -4.55 10.26
N TYR A 50 11.84 -3.36 9.66
CA TYR A 50 10.66 -2.64 9.18
C TYR A 50 9.99 -3.35 8.00
N SER A 51 10.76 -3.87 7.04
CA SER A 51 10.21 -4.67 5.93
C SER A 51 9.45 -5.90 6.43
N GLN A 52 10.02 -6.63 7.41
CA GLN A 52 9.38 -7.80 8.00
C GLN A 52 8.09 -7.45 8.73
N PHE A 53 8.08 -6.34 9.46
CA PHE A 53 6.87 -5.84 10.11
C PHE A 53 5.77 -5.52 9.08
N LEU A 54 6.09 -4.76 8.03
CA LEU A 54 5.11 -4.42 6.99
C LEU A 54 4.61 -5.65 6.24
N THR A 55 5.48 -6.62 5.93
CA THR A 55 5.08 -7.90 5.33
C THR A 55 4.11 -8.67 6.22
N SER A 56 4.26 -8.63 7.55
CA SER A 56 3.31 -9.26 8.49
C SER A 56 1.89 -8.65 8.45
N LEU A 57 1.76 -7.45 7.87
CA LEU A 57 0.50 -6.74 7.68
C LEU A 57 -0.04 -6.87 6.25
N GLN A 58 0.61 -7.62 5.37
CA GLN A 58 0.20 -7.75 3.97
C GLN A 58 -1.25 -8.24 3.86
N GLY A 59 -2.04 -7.60 2.99
CA GLY A 59 -3.48 -7.83 2.84
C GLY A 59 -4.36 -7.16 3.90
N ARG A 60 -3.78 -6.54 4.93
CA ARG A 60 -4.48 -5.71 5.94
C ARG A 60 -4.06 -4.24 5.92
N LEU A 61 -2.92 -3.94 5.30
CA LEU A 61 -2.37 -2.59 5.21
C LEU A 61 -2.86 -1.91 3.92
N GLU A 62 -3.72 -0.91 4.08
CA GLU A 62 -4.37 -0.20 2.94
C GLU A 62 -3.61 1.06 2.50
N ALA A 63 -2.86 1.65 3.42
CA ALA A 63 -2.07 2.86 3.17
C ALA A 63 -0.71 2.80 3.87
N TYR A 64 0.29 3.41 3.23
CA TYR A 64 1.64 3.55 3.73
C TYR A 64 2.10 5.00 3.51
N ILE A 65 2.51 5.68 4.59
CA ILE A 65 3.02 7.05 4.54
C ILE A 65 4.35 7.07 5.25
N THR A 66 5.41 7.51 4.56
CA THR A 66 6.70 7.83 5.17
C THR A 66 6.90 9.34 5.19
N LEU A 67 7.31 9.87 6.35
CA LEU A 67 7.49 11.31 6.57
C LEU A 67 8.97 11.65 6.51
N HIS A 68 9.31 12.66 5.73
CA HIS A 68 10.63 13.22 5.55
C HIS A 68 10.56 14.75 5.67
N SER A 69 11.70 15.42 5.69
CA SER A 69 11.79 16.85 5.43
C SER A 69 13.03 17.10 4.57
N TYR A 70 13.09 18.14 3.75
CA TYR A 70 12.11 19.21 3.54
C TYR A 70 11.80 19.35 2.06
N SER A 71 10.75 20.12 1.73
CA SER A 71 10.44 20.72 0.41
C SER A 71 8.94 20.96 0.21
N GLN A 72 8.08 20.54 1.15
CA GLN A 72 6.62 20.59 1.06
C GLN A 72 6.07 19.81 -0.15
N LEU A 73 6.43 18.53 -0.25
CA LEU A 73 6.06 17.65 -1.37
C LEU A 73 5.19 16.49 -0.90
N TRP A 74 4.24 16.10 -1.73
CA TRP A 74 3.46 14.88 -1.58
C TRP A 74 3.76 13.93 -2.76
N ILE A 75 4.63 12.97 -2.52
CA ILE A 75 5.17 12.09 -3.55
C ILE A 75 4.42 10.75 -3.51
N TYR A 76 3.83 10.34 -4.64
CA TYR A 76 3.29 9.00 -4.82
C TYR A 76 4.18 8.15 -5.72
N SER A 77 4.09 6.83 -5.59
CA SER A 77 4.89 5.91 -6.41
C SER A 77 4.60 6.03 -7.92
N TYR A 78 5.59 5.83 -8.80
CA TYR A 78 6.95 5.39 -8.52
C TYR A 78 8.01 6.51 -8.58
N SER A 79 9.07 6.36 -7.81
CA SER A 79 10.19 7.29 -7.75
C SER A 79 11.39 6.91 -8.64
N HIS A 80 11.48 5.68 -9.15
CA HIS A 80 12.66 5.23 -9.90
C HIS A 80 12.79 5.78 -11.34
N ARG A 81 11.69 6.11 -12.02
CA ARG A 81 11.76 6.51 -13.44
C ARG A 81 10.54 7.31 -13.91
N LYS A 82 10.78 8.33 -14.74
CA LYS A 82 9.70 9.08 -15.44
C LYS A 82 8.85 8.14 -16.30
N PHE A 83 7.59 8.51 -16.50
CA PHE A 83 6.64 7.79 -17.35
C PHE A 83 6.39 6.33 -16.93
N THR A 84 6.72 5.99 -15.67
CA THR A 84 6.45 4.67 -15.09
C THR A 84 5.50 4.86 -13.91
N TYR A 85 4.26 4.44 -14.10
CA TYR A 85 3.18 4.71 -13.15
C TYR A 85 2.57 3.42 -12.64
N ALA A 86 2.09 3.44 -11.40
CA ALA A 86 1.31 2.35 -10.87
C ALA A 86 -0.08 2.27 -11.54
N PRO A 87 -0.72 1.09 -11.64
CA PRO A 87 -2.03 0.95 -12.29
C PRO A 87 -3.16 1.81 -11.70
N ASP A 88 -3.01 2.21 -10.44
CA ASP A 88 -3.95 2.99 -9.63
C ASP A 88 -3.53 4.47 -9.49
N ILE A 89 -2.63 4.94 -10.37
CA ILE A 89 -2.05 6.29 -10.35
C ILE A 89 -3.09 7.41 -10.28
N GLU A 90 -4.18 7.30 -11.05
CA GLU A 90 -5.23 8.31 -11.10
C GLU A 90 -5.89 8.50 -9.72
N GLU A 91 -6.07 7.41 -8.98
CA GLU A 91 -6.67 7.44 -7.65
C GLU A 91 -5.70 8.01 -6.62
N THR A 92 -4.44 7.59 -6.64
CA THR A 92 -3.41 8.15 -5.74
C THR A 92 -3.15 9.62 -6.01
N ARG A 93 -3.17 10.04 -7.29
CA ARG A 93 -3.06 11.45 -7.69
C ARG A 93 -4.24 12.25 -7.19
N ARG A 94 -5.47 11.76 -7.36
CA ARG A 94 -6.70 12.42 -6.90
C ARG A 94 -6.67 12.68 -5.40
N VAL A 95 -6.21 11.72 -4.60
CA VAL A 95 -6.08 11.87 -3.14
C VAL A 95 -5.00 12.90 -2.78
N ALA A 96 -3.85 12.84 -3.47
CA ALA A 96 -2.74 13.77 -3.28
C ALA A 96 -3.04 15.20 -3.78
N ALA A 97 -4.07 15.40 -4.61
CA ALA A 97 -4.36 16.68 -5.27
C ALA A 97 -4.68 17.83 -4.29
N LYS A 98 -5.00 17.53 -3.03
CA LYS A 98 -5.19 18.54 -1.99
C LYS A 98 -3.87 19.10 -1.44
N ALA A 99 -2.73 18.46 -1.72
CA ALA A 99 -1.42 18.93 -1.30
C ALA A 99 -0.90 20.03 -2.24
N TYR A 100 -0.11 20.95 -1.69
CA TYR A 100 0.46 22.10 -2.40
C TYR A 100 1.24 21.71 -3.66
N ARG A 101 2.15 20.74 -3.54
CA ARG A 101 2.91 20.17 -4.67
C ARG A 101 2.89 18.65 -4.57
N HIS A 102 2.41 17.99 -5.62
CA HIS A 102 2.25 16.54 -5.65
C HIS A 102 2.64 15.97 -7.01
N GLY A 103 3.12 14.73 -7.04
CA GLY A 103 3.67 14.10 -8.24
C GLY A 103 4.40 12.80 -7.94
N THR A 104 4.91 12.14 -8.97
CA THR A 104 5.90 11.08 -8.76
C THR A 104 7.29 11.67 -8.46
N GLY A 105 8.15 10.91 -7.78
CA GLY A 105 9.52 11.34 -7.44
C GLY A 105 10.27 12.01 -8.61
N PRO A 106 10.39 11.38 -9.79
CA PRO A 106 11.14 11.94 -10.90
C PRO A 106 10.45 13.13 -11.59
N GLU A 107 9.18 13.39 -11.33
CA GLU A 107 8.45 14.55 -11.87
C GLU A 107 8.63 15.79 -11.00
N ILE A 108 8.72 15.63 -9.67
CA ILE A 108 8.68 16.77 -8.74
C ILE A 108 9.93 16.93 -7.87
N ILE A 109 10.85 15.97 -7.87
CA ILE A 109 12.15 16.08 -7.20
C ILE A 109 13.27 15.48 -8.04
N TYR A 110 13.51 14.16 -7.96
CA TYR A 110 14.49 13.43 -8.77
C TYR A 110 14.15 11.93 -8.77
N ALA A 111 14.77 11.19 -9.69
CA ALA A 111 14.61 9.74 -9.77
C ALA A 111 15.50 9.03 -8.75
N PHE A 112 14.97 8.06 -8.00
CA PHE A 112 15.74 7.21 -7.09
C PHE A 112 15.13 5.82 -6.92
N SER A 113 15.97 4.86 -6.54
CA SER A 113 15.63 3.47 -6.29
C SER A 113 15.92 3.07 -4.84
N GLY A 114 15.43 1.91 -4.41
CA GLY A 114 15.62 1.39 -3.06
C GLY A 114 14.82 2.12 -1.98
N GLY A 115 13.82 2.90 -2.37
CA GLY A 115 12.92 3.60 -1.46
C GLY A 115 11.84 2.71 -0.85
N SER A 116 11.47 2.98 0.39
CA SER A 116 10.46 2.19 1.11
C SER A 116 9.06 2.29 0.51
N THR A 117 8.67 3.48 0.03
CA THR A 117 7.34 3.75 -0.55
C THR A 117 7.10 2.93 -1.80
N ASP A 118 8.06 2.88 -2.72
CA ASP A 118 7.95 2.10 -3.94
C ASP A 118 7.99 0.60 -3.66
N TRP A 119 8.80 0.16 -2.69
CA TRP A 119 8.80 -1.22 -2.24
C TRP A 119 7.45 -1.63 -1.61
N ALA A 120 6.87 -0.79 -0.76
CA ALA A 120 5.55 -1.00 -0.16
C ALA A 120 4.46 -1.10 -1.24
N LYS A 121 4.52 -0.22 -2.25
CA LYS A 121 3.62 -0.23 -3.40
C LYS A 121 3.76 -1.51 -4.24
N GLU A 122 4.98 -1.83 -4.66
CA GLU A 122 5.22 -2.92 -5.61
C GLU A 122 5.15 -4.29 -4.94
N THR A 123 5.79 -4.48 -3.80
CA THR A 123 5.93 -5.79 -3.16
C THR A 123 4.69 -6.14 -2.34
N LEU A 124 4.21 -5.19 -1.52
CA LEU A 124 3.07 -5.42 -0.63
C LEU A 124 1.72 -5.07 -1.25
N LYS A 125 1.72 -4.48 -2.45
CA LYS A 125 0.52 -4.06 -3.19
C LYS A 125 -0.34 -3.04 -2.42
N ILE A 126 0.30 -2.19 -1.62
CA ILE A 126 -0.36 -1.15 -0.83
C ILE A 126 -0.73 0.01 -1.75
N LYS A 127 -2.04 0.18 -2.02
CA LYS A 127 -2.57 1.16 -2.96
C LYS A 127 -2.12 2.58 -2.63
N TYR A 128 -2.36 3.05 -1.41
CA TYR A 128 -2.06 4.42 -1.02
C TYR A 128 -0.68 4.52 -0.39
N SER A 129 0.36 4.51 -1.22
CA SER A 129 1.77 4.61 -0.80
C SER A 129 2.33 6.00 -1.11
N TYR A 130 2.74 6.75 -0.08
CA TYR A 130 3.23 8.12 -0.20
C TYR A 130 4.51 8.39 0.59
N THR A 131 5.38 9.22 0.03
CA THR A 131 6.44 9.93 0.75
C THR A 131 6.02 11.40 0.88
N ILE A 132 6.04 11.94 2.09
CA ILE A 132 5.72 13.35 2.34
C ILE A 132 6.98 14.06 2.80
N GLU A 133 7.40 15.07 2.05
CA GLU A 133 8.45 16.01 2.45
C GLU A 133 7.79 17.20 3.15
N LEU A 134 8.05 17.37 4.44
CA LEU A 134 7.45 18.40 5.27
C LEU A 134 8.08 19.79 5.02
N ARG A 135 7.72 20.74 5.87
CA ARG A 135 8.33 22.07 5.91
C ARG A 135 9.85 22.02 6.16
N PRO A 136 10.56 23.08 5.77
CA PRO A 136 10.07 24.22 5.00
C PRO A 136 10.02 23.93 3.49
N GLY A 137 9.73 24.97 2.69
CA GLY A 137 9.86 24.89 1.24
C GLY A 137 11.31 24.67 0.80
N TYR A 138 11.48 24.18 -0.43
CA TYR A 138 12.79 23.86 -1.01
C TYR A 138 13.76 25.06 -1.10
N GLU A 139 13.23 26.28 -1.03
CA GLU A 139 13.97 27.55 -1.12
C GLU A 139 14.75 27.89 0.17
N GLU A 140 14.43 27.23 1.29
CA GLU A 140 15.14 27.45 2.55
C GLU A 140 16.48 26.70 2.57
N TRP A 141 17.57 27.47 2.64
CA TRP A 141 18.94 26.97 2.54
C TRP A 141 19.35 26.00 3.66
N ASN A 142 18.71 26.08 4.83
CA ASN A 142 18.93 25.18 5.97
C ASN A 142 17.63 24.49 6.39
N GLY A 143 16.90 23.91 5.43
CA GLY A 143 15.56 23.40 5.66
C GLY A 143 15.45 22.29 6.74
N PHE A 144 16.54 21.63 7.09
CA PHE A 144 16.55 20.65 8.19
C PHE A 144 16.51 21.29 9.58
N VAL A 145 16.91 22.57 9.71
CA VAL A 145 16.89 23.31 10.97
C VAL A 145 15.67 24.25 10.98
N LEU A 146 14.51 23.66 11.23
CA LEU A 146 13.22 24.36 11.25
C LEU A 146 13.01 25.11 12.59
N ASP A 147 12.48 26.35 12.53
CA ASP A 147 12.14 27.13 13.73
C ASP A 147 11.12 26.38 14.60
N LYS A 148 11.34 26.40 15.92
CA LYS A 148 10.45 25.77 16.92
C LYS A 148 8.99 26.23 16.80
N ASN A 149 8.76 27.49 16.39
CA ASN A 149 7.42 28.04 16.19
C ASN A 149 6.67 27.42 15.00
N GLN A 150 7.37 26.73 14.09
CA GLN A 150 6.79 26.04 12.94
C GLN A 150 6.39 24.60 13.25
N LEU A 151 6.89 23.99 14.33
CA LEU A 151 6.66 22.57 14.63
C LEU A 151 5.17 22.21 14.73
N ILE A 152 4.39 23.00 15.49
CA ILE A 152 2.95 22.77 15.66
C ILE A 152 2.17 23.08 14.37
N PRO A 153 2.42 24.21 13.66
CA PRO A 153 1.87 24.42 12.32
C PRO A 153 2.11 23.26 11.34
N THR A 154 3.35 22.77 11.24
CA THR A 154 3.72 21.63 10.39
C THR A 154 2.97 20.37 10.79
N ALA A 155 2.86 20.08 12.09
CA ALA A 155 2.10 18.92 12.56
C ALA A 155 0.61 19.02 12.20
N LYS A 156 -0.01 20.20 12.36
CA LYS A 156 -1.43 20.42 12.07
C LYS A 156 -1.76 20.23 10.59
N GLU A 157 -0.97 20.80 9.70
CA GLU A 157 -1.21 20.66 8.25
C GLU A 157 -0.88 19.25 7.75
N THR A 158 0.17 18.61 8.29
CA THR A 158 0.51 17.22 7.98
C THR A 158 -0.64 16.30 8.39
N TRP A 159 -1.18 16.50 9.59
CA TRP A 159 -2.33 15.73 10.08
C TRP A 159 -3.58 15.92 9.22
N ALA A 160 -3.85 17.15 8.78
CA ALA A 160 -4.95 17.43 7.86
C ALA A 160 -4.78 16.66 6.54
N GLY A 161 -3.57 16.61 5.99
CA GLY A 161 -3.25 15.82 4.79
C GLY A 161 -3.40 14.31 5.00
N VAL A 162 -2.86 13.77 6.10
CA VAL A 162 -3.00 12.35 6.47
C VAL A 162 -4.47 11.96 6.62
N THR A 163 -5.30 12.84 7.21
CA THR A 163 -6.75 12.60 7.36
C THR A 163 -7.44 12.39 6.01
N VAL A 164 -7.02 13.09 4.95
CA VAL A 164 -7.57 12.89 3.60
C VAL A 164 -7.34 11.45 3.11
N VAL A 165 -6.16 10.89 3.35
CA VAL A 165 -5.85 9.50 2.99
C VAL A 165 -6.70 8.52 3.83
N LEU A 166 -6.81 8.78 5.13
CA LEU A 166 -7.60 7.94 6.04
C LEU A 166 -9.10 7.93 5.66
N ASP A 167 -9.65 9.09 5.34
CA ASP A 167 -11.04 9.22 4.88
C ASP A 167 -11.26 8.45 3.58
N GLU A 168 -10.32 8.55 2.63
CA GLU A 168 -10.39 7.81 1.38
C GLU A 168 -10.39 6.29 1.63
N VAL A 169 -9.42 5.78 2.38
CA VAL A 169 -9.33 4.36 2.74
C VAL A 169 -10.62 3.88 3.41
N THR A 170 -11.15 4.66 4.35
CA THR A 170 -12.37 4.34 5.08
C THR A 170 -13.58 4.29 4.15
N ASN A 171 -13.68 5.22 3.20
CA ASN A 171 -14.77 5.26 2.22
C ASN A 171 -14.69 4.10 1.23
N GLN A 172 -13.50 3.73 0.75
CA GLN A 172 -13.30 2.56 -0.10
C GLN A 172 -13.72 1.26 0.61
N TRP A 173 -13.34 1.13 1.88
CA TRP A 173 -13.72 -0.03 2.70
C TRP A 173 -15.24 -0.12 2.88
N LYS A 174 -15.90 1.00 3.24
CA LYS A 174 -17.38 1.05 3.37
C LYS A 174 -18.07 0.69 2.06
N SER A 175 -17.61 1.25 0.94
CA SER A 175 -18.15 0.98 -0.40
C SER A 175 -18.04 -0.50 -0.78
N SER A 176 -16.87 -1.10 -0.52
CA SER A 176 -16.62 -2.52 -0.79
C SER A 176 -17.55 -3.43 0.01
N ARG A 177 -17.74 -3.12 1.31
CA ARG A 177 -18.64 -3.87 2.18
C ARG A 177 -20.11 -3.73 1.80
N ASN A 178 -20.53 -2.54 1.40
CA ASN A 178 -21.89 -2.31 0.90
C ASN A 178 -22.14 -3.10 -0.39
N ARG A 179 -21.17 -3.12 -1.31
CA ARG A 179 -21.25 -3.90 -2.56
C ARG A 179 -21.36 -5.40 -2.29
N GLU A 180 -20.56 -5.92 -1.36
CA GLU A 180 -20.64 -7.33 -0.95
C GLU A 180 -22.01 -7.67 -0.35
N THR A 181 -22.53 -6.78 0.50
CA THR A 181 -23.86 -6.95 1.11
C THR A 181 -24.97 -6.98 0.04
N GLU A 182 -24.91 -6.09 -0.94
CA GLU A 182 -25.89 -6.05 -2.04
C GLU A 182 -25.76 -7.28 -2.96
N LEU A 183 -24.55 -7.74 -3.27
CA LEU A 183 -24.33 -8.98 -4.02
C LEU A 183 -24.92 -10.19 -3.27
N ASN A 184 -24.74 -10.27 -1.96
CA ASN A 184 -25.31 -11.32 -1.15
C ASN A 184 -26.85 -11.24 -1.09
N ARG A 185 -27.42 -10.03 -1.03
CA ARG A 185 -28.87 -9.82 -1.13
C ARG A 185 -29.41 -10.31 -2.48
N LEU A 186 -28.77 -9.93 -3.59
CA LEU A 186 -29.13 -10.36 -4.94
C LEU A 186 -29.02 -11.88 -5.11
N ARG A 187 -27.99 -12.52 -4.55
CA ARG A 187 -27.87 -13.98 -4.52
C ARG A 187 -29.03 -14.62 -3.77
N GLN A 188 -29.41 -14.06 -2.62
CA GLN A 188 -30.51 -14.57 -1.80
C GLN A 188 -31.86 -14.41 -2.50
N GLU A 189 -32.11 -13.27 -3.14
CA GLU A 189 -33.35 -12.99 -3.90
C GLU A 189 -33.49 -13.92 -5.11
N LYS A 190 -32.39 -14.19 -5.84
CA LYS A 190 -32.38 -15.14 -6.97
C LYS A 190 -32.34 -16.61 -6.52
N CYS A 191 -32.19 -16.91 -5.23
CA CYS A 191 -32.01 -18.27 -4.75
C CYS A 191 -33.34 -19.05 -4.70
N ALA A 192 -33.42 -20.10 -5.49
CA ALA A 192 -34.54 -21.04 -5.51
C ALA A 192 -34.05 -22.45 -5.85
N ASP A 193 -34.85 -23.44 -5.44
CA ASP A 193 -34.68 -24.80 -5.96
C ASP A 193 -35.34 -24.89 -7.33
N ARG A 194 -34.64 -25.49 -8.29
CA ARG A 194 -35.13 -25.71 -9.66
C ARG A 194 -35.88 -27.03 -9.79
N LEU A 195 -35.57 -28.00 -8.92
CA LEU A 195 -36.18 -29.32 -8.94
C LEU A 195 -37.07 -29.51 -7.70
N PRO A 196 -38.28 -30.07 -7.84
CA PRO A 196 -39.20 -30.25 -6.72
C PRO A 196 -38.72 -31.34 -5.73
N GLY A 197 -37.81 -32.22 -6.15
CA GLY A 197 -37.31 -33.34 -5.35
C GLY A 197 -36.23 -32.98 -4.31
N CYS A 198 -35.77 -31.74 -4.25
CA CYS A 198 -34.62 -31.35 -3.42
C CYS A 198 -34.78 -31.71 -1.94
N ALA A 199 -35.94 -31.40 -1.34
CA ALA A 199 -36.21 -31.73 0.06
C ALA A 199 -36.21 -33.24 0.32
N TYR A 200 -36.77 -34.02 -0.60
CA TYR A 200 -36.81 -35.48 -0.51
C TYR A 200 -35.41 -36.10 -0.64
N TRP A 201 -34.58 -35.60 -1.55
CA TRP A 201 -33.20 -36.06 -1.70
C TRP A 201 -32.36 -35.76 -0.46
N LEU A 202 -32.53 -34.60 0.15
CA LEU A 202 -31.84 -34.26 1.39
C LEU A 202 -32.25 -35.18 2.55
N GLN A 203 -33.54 -35.50 2.68
CA GLN A 203 -34.02 -36.45 3.69
C GLN A 203 -33.49 -37.87 3.46
N SER A 204 -33.50 -38.32 2.20
CA SER A 204 -33.07 -39.69 1.83
C SER A 204 -31.54 -39.84 1.83
N SER A 205 -30.80 -38.75 1.69
CA SER A 205 -29.34 -38.73 1.64
C SER A 205 -28.80 -37.44 2.28
N PRO A 206 -28.62 -37.42 3.61
CA PRO A 206 -28.24 -36.20 4.36
C PRO A 206 -26.95 -35.52 3.89
N ASN A 207 -26.05 -36.26 3.24
CA ASN A 207 -24.77 -35.74 2.75
C ASN A 207 -24.82 -35.27 1.28
N ILE A 208 -25.97 -35.32 0.60
CA ILE A 208 -26.07 -35.06 -0.85
C ILE A 208 -25.60 -33.66 -1.24
N CYS A 209 -25.87 -32.66 -0.39
CA CYS A 209 -25.44 -31.28 -0.58
C CYS A 209 -23.92 -31.11 -0.56
N ARG A 210 -23.19 -32.02 0.11
CA ARG A 210 -21.72 -32.02 0.17
C ARG A 210 -21.10 -32.90 -0.92
N VAL A 211 -21.67 -34.08 -1.16
CA VAL A 211 -21.12 -35.06 -2.10
C VAL A 211 -21.38 -34.64 -3.56
N SER A 212 -22.54 -34.07 -3.83
CA SER A 212 -22.95 -33.62 -5.17
C SER A 212 -23.06 -32.09 -5.24
N GLN A 213 -22.13 -31.38 -4.60
CA GLN A 213 -22.21 -29.94 -4.37
C GLN A 213 -22.49 -29.14 -5.65
N SER A 214 -21.79 -29.41 -6.76
CA SER A 214 -21.99 -28.68 -8.02
C SER A 214 -23.42 -28.82 -8.56
N THR A 215 -23.98 -30.04 -8.56
CA THR A 215 -25.37 -30.30 -8.94
C THR A 215 -26.34 -29.63 -7.98
N MET A 216 -26.06 -29.70 -6.67
CA MET A 216 -26.93 -29.13 -5.64
C MET A 216 -26.91 -27.60 -5.62
N VAL A 217 -25.78 -26.95 -5.94
CA VAL A 217 -25.71 -25.49 -6.19
C VAL A 217 -26.54 -25.10 -7.39
N ARG A 218 -26.62 -25.93 -8.44
CA ARG A 218 -27.39 -25.62 -9.64
C ARG A 218 -28.88 -25.83 -9.44
N ASP A 219 -29.28 -26.94 -8.83
CA ASP A 219 -30.66 -27.42 -8.87
C ASP A 219 -31.39 -27.31 -7.53
N CYS A 220 -30.66 -27.29 -6.40
CA CYS A 220 -31.20 -27.38 -5.04
C CYS A 220 -30.56 -26.37 -4.07
N ALA A 221 -30.17 -25.19 -4.58
CA ALA A 221 -29.35 -24.25 -3.82
C ALA A 221 -30.03 -23.74 -2.55
N LYS A 222 -31.37 -23.61 -2.57
CA LYS A 222 -32.13 -23.12 -1.43
C LYS A 222 -32.26 -24.20 -0.36
N THR A 223 -32.66 -25.42 -0.75
CA THR A 223 -32.76 -26.57 0.16
C THR A 223 -31.40 -26.91 0.78
N CYS A 224 -30.32 -26.86 0.01
CA CYS A 224 -28.97 -27.17 0.49
C CYS A 224 -28.26 -26.00 1.21
N ASN A 225 -28.88 -24.83 1.32
CA ASN A 225 -28.26 -23.61 1.86
C ASN A 225 -26.95 -23.21 1.14
N LEU A 226 -26.91 -23.38 -0.18
CA LEU A 226 -25.76 -23.10 -1.05
C LEU A 226 -25.95 -21.82 -1.88
N CYS A 227 -26.91 -20.95 -1.51
CA CYS A 227 -27.21 -19.71 -2.23
C CYS A 227 -25.99 -18.78 -2.39
N HIS A 228 -25.05 -18.80 -1.45
CA HIS A 228 -23.80 -18.03 -1.49
C HIS A 228 -22.86 -18.46 -2.63
N MET A 229 -23.05 -19.66 -3.18
CA MET A 229 -22.26 -20.20 -4.29
C MET A 229 -22.84 -19.88 -5.68
N ILE A 230 -24.02 -19.23 -5.73
CA ILE A 230 -24.66 -18.85 -6.99
C ILE A 230 -23.95 -17.60 -7.55
N ALA A 231 -23.67 -17.63 -8.86
CA ALA A 231 -23.20 -16.46 -9.59
C ALA A 231 -24.34 -15.43 -9.72
N VAL A 232 -24.04 -14.15 -9.48
CA VAL A 232 -25.00 -13.04 -9.66
C VAL A 232 -25.19 -12.75 -11.14
#